data_AF-A0A969MKS2-F1
#
_entry.id   AF-A0A969MKS2-F1
#
_cell.length_a   1.000
_cell.length_b   1.000
_cell.length_c   1.000
_cell.angle_alpha   90.00
_cell.angle_beta   90.00
_cell.angle_gamma   90.00
#
_symmetry.space_group_name_H-M   'P 1'
#
loop_
_entity.id
_entity.type
_entity.pdbx_description
1 polymer ?
#
loop_
_entity_poly.entity_id
_entity_poly.type
_entity_poly.pdbx_seq_one_letter_code
_entity_poly.pdbx_strand_id
1 'polypeptide(L)' 'MNRCLLITSCGIFNEELIRNSFHKEINGDPCEGYVIRTTDGFPYGNFRKSLAKFVSNKFEIAENKHWMQQRVAPNKIIE' A
#
# COMPACT_ATOMS: atom_id res chain seq x y z
N MET A 1 -10.65 -0.14 -6.40
CA MET A 1 -9.77 0.20 -5.26
C MET A 1 -8.58 -0.72 -5.31
N ASN A 2 -7.49 -0.21 -5.88
CA ASN A 2 -6.33 -1.01 -6.26
C ASN A 2 -5.56 -1.32 -4.99
N ARG A 3 -5.74 -2.54 -4.47
CA ARG A 3 -5.22 -2.92 -3.17
C ARG A 3 -3.71 -3.13 -3.29
N CYS A 4 -2.98 -2.18 -2.72
CA CYS A 4 -1.58 -2.32 -2.33
C CYS A 4 -1.35 -3.71 -1.70
N LEU A 5 -0.29 -4.41 -2.13
CA LEU A 5 0.00 -5.76 -1.65
C LEU A 5 0.21 -5.72 -0.13
N LEU A 6 -0.67 -6.38 0.62
CA LEU A 6 -0.52 -6.57 2.06
C LEU A 6 0.39 -7.78 2.26
N ILE A 7 1.65 -7.53 2.64
CA ILE A 7 2.55 -8.60 3.01
C ILE A 7 2.46 -8.77 4.52
N THR A 8 1.91 -9.91 4.94
CA THR A 8 1.85 -10.30 6.34
C THR A 8 3.05 -11.17 6.66
N SER A 9 3.99 -10.69 7.47
CA SER A 9 5.21 -11.44 7.80
C SER A 9 4.99 -12.34 9.01
N CYS A 10 5.06 -13.65 8.83
CA CYS A 10 5.31 -14.63 9.90
C CYS A 10 6.83 -14.85 10.01
N GLY A 11 7.53 -14.10 10.88
CA GLY A 11 8.96 -14.32 11.15
C GLY A 11 9.86 -13.11 10.96
N ILE A 12 11.17 -13.36 10.81
CA ILE A 12 12.19 -12.32 10.69
C ILE A 12 12.01 -11.56 9.37
N PHE A 13 11.91 -10.24 9.47
CA PHE A 13 11.83 -9.35 8.31
C PHE A 13 13.11 -9.45 7.46
N ASN A 14 12.95 -9.71 6.16
CA ASN A 14 14.02 -9.66 5.18
C ASN A 14 13.58 -8.75 4.02
N GLU A 15 14.18 -7.57 3.94
CA GLU A 15 13.80 -6.55 2.96
C GLU A 15 14.04 -6.99 1.52
N GLU A 16 15.15 -7.68 1.27
CA GLU A 16 15.57 -8.07 -0.07
C GLU A 16 14.60 -9.07 -0.69
N LEU A 17 14.17 -10.08 0.07
CA LEU A 17 13.18 -11.06 -0.38
C LEU A 17 11.83 -10.40 -0.71
N ILE A 18 11.41 -9.43 0.11
CA ILE A 18 10.14 -8.72 -0.09
C ILE A 18 10.22 -7.82 -1.32
N ARG A 19 11.33 -7.11 -1.49
CA ARG A 19 11.54 -6.23 -2.65
C ARG A 19 11.61 -7.03 -3.96
N ASN A 20 12.21 -8.22 -3.94
CA ASN A 20 12.31 -9.10 -5.10
C ASN A 20 11.00 -9.82 -5.46
N SER A 21 10.13 -10.09 -4.46
CA SER A 21 8.81 -10.70 -4.69
C SER A 21 7.71 -9.69 -5.02
N PHE A 22 7.98 -8.39 -4.87
CA PHE A 22 7.00 -7.36 -5.19
C PHE A 22 6.79 -7.21 -6.70
N HIS A 23 5.55 -7.48 -7.14
CA HIS A 23 5.10 -7.22 -8.49
C HIS A 23 4.66 -5.76 -8.64
N LYS A 24 5.16 -5.09 -9.68
CA LYS A 24 4.94 -3.65 -9.92
C LYS A 24 3.55 -3.33 -10.48
N GLU A 25 2.82 -4.34 -10.90
CA GLU A 25 1.48 -4.23 -11.47
C GLU A 25 0.59 -5.29 -10.83
N ILE A 26 -0.65 -4.91 -10.52
CA ILE A 26 -1.69 -5.82 -10.05
C ILE A 26 -2.90 -5.60 -10.97
N ASN A 27 -3.34 -6.67 -11.65
CA ASN A 27 -4.45 -6.63 -12.62
C ASN A 27 -4.28 -5.60 -13.74
N GLY A 28 -3.03 -5.34 -14.17
CA GLY A 28 -2.72 -4.37 -15.22
C GLY A 28 -2.59 -2.92 -14.74
N ASP A 29 -2.85 -2.64 -13.47
CA ASP A 29 -2.68 -1.32 -12.89
C ASP A 29 -1.33 -1.18 -12.17
N PRO A 30 -0.58 -0.08 -12.39
CA PRO A 30 0.64 0.21 -11.65
C PRO A 30 0.39 0.30 -10.15
N CYS A 31 1.24 -0.36 -9.37
CA CYS A 31 1.20 -0.27 -7.92
C CYS A 31 2.14 0.84 -7.41
N GLU A 32 1.63 1.68 -6.50
CA GLU A 32 2.44 2.65 -5.77
C GLU A 32 3.58 1.96 -5.01
N GLY A 33 3.30 0.79 -4.44
CA GLY A 33 4.24 0.03 -3.63
C GLY A 33 3.51 -1.02 -2.80
N TYR A 34 4.02 -1.27 -1.59
CA TYR A 34 3.51 -2.29 -0.69
C TYR A 34 3.53 -1.84 0.78
N VAL A 35 2.67 -2.46 1.58
CA VAL A 35 2.62 -2.27 3.03
C VAL A 35 2.87 -3.60 3.73
N ILE A 36 3.75 -3.58 4.72
CA ILE A 36 4.07 -4.73 5.56
C ILE A 36 3.50 -4.49 6.94
N ARG A 37 2.85 -5.51 7.50
CA ARG A 37 2.38 -5.51 8.89
C ARG A 37 2.55 -6.88 9.54
N THR A 38 2.57 -6.91 10.88
CA THR A 38 2.51 -8.17 11.62
C THR A 38 1.17 -8.89 11.36
N THR A 39 1.20 -10.22 11.29
CA THR A 39 0.02 -11.07 11.06
C THR A 39 -1.00 -10.95 12.19
N ASP A 40 -0.50 -11.01 13.42
CA ASP A 40 -1.30 -11.18 14.65
C ASP A 40 -2.00 -9.89 15.10
N GLY A 41 -1.89 -8.84 14.29
CA GLY A 41 -2.30 -7.49 14.68
C GLY A 41 -1.33 -6.89 15.71
N PHE A 42 -1.64 -5.67 16.14
CA PHE A 42 -0.86 -4.97 17.14
C PHE A 42 -1.71 -3.88 17.81
N PRO A 43 -1.44 -3.54 19.08
CA PRO A 43 -2.08 -2.40 19.74
C PRO A 43 -1.72 -1.09 19.02
N TYR A 44 -2.65 -0.13 18.97
CA TYR A 44 -2.42 1.15 18.29
C TYR A 44 -1.15 1.89 18.75
N GLY A 45 -0.80 1.81 20.05
CA GLY A 45 0.44 2.39 20.59
C GLY A 45 1.73 1.86 19.95
N ASN A 46 1.67 0.68 19.31
CA ASN A 46 2.79 0.06 18.60
C ASN A 46 2.75 0.31 17.09
N PHE A 47 1.80 1.09 16.57
CA PHE A 47 1.61 1.32 15.14
C PHE A 47 2.89 1.69 14.41
N ARG A 48 3.69 2.61 14.98
CA ARG A 48 4.95 3.07 14.39
C ARG A 48 6.03 1.98 14.28
N LYS A 49 5.92 0.90 15.06
CA LYS A 49 6.87 -0.22 15.08
C LYS A 49 6.37 -1.46 14.34
N SER A 50 5.08 -1.50 14.00
CA SER A 50 4.42 -2.69 13.48
C SER A 50 3.95 -2.55 12.03
N LEU A 51 4.24 -1.42 11.40
CA LEU A 51 3.89 -1.15 10.01
C LEU A 51 5.05 -0.46 9.28
N ALA A 52 5.28 -0.89 8.04
CA ALA A 52 6.20 -0.22 7.12
C ALA A 52 5.52 -0.06 5.76
N LYS A 53 5.66 1.11 5.14
CA LYS A 53 5.23 1.38 3.77
C LYS A 53 6.45 1.61 2.90
N PHE A 54 6.48 0.96 1.74
CA PHE A 54 7.41 1.26 0.66
C PHE A 54 6.64 1.83 -0.52
N VAL A 55 7.19 2.88 -1.13
CA VAL A 55 6.67 3.49 -2.36
C VAL A 55 7.76 3.39 -3.41
N SER A 56 7.42 2.90 -4.60
CA SER A 56 8.36 2.81 -5.72
C SER A 56 8.75 4.20 -6.20
N ASN A 57 10.03 4.40 -6.48
CA ASN A 57 10.53 5.63 -7.09
C ASN A 57 10.02 5.88 -8.52
N LYS A 58 9.41 4.88 -9.15
CA LYS A 58 8.75 4.99 -10.46
C LYS A 58 7.29 5.42 -10.38
N PHE A 59 6.72 5.42 -9.18
CA PHE A 59 5.35 5.87 -9.00
C PHE A 59 5.34 7.40 -9.02
N GLU A 60 4.88 7.95 -10.14
CA GLU A 60 4.64 9.38 -10.27
C GLU A 60 3.17 9.68 -9.96
N ILE A 61 2.95 10.72 -9.16
CA ILE A 61 1.60 11.23 -8.93
C ILE A 61 1.18 11.95 -10.21
N ALA A 62 0.27 11.35 -10.97
CA ALA A 62 -0.11 11.81 -12.30
C ALA A 62 -0.67 13.25 -12.35
N GLU A 63 -1.15 13.80 -11.23
CA GLU A 63 -1.63 15.18 -11.16
C GLU A 63 -1.11 15.88 -9.90
N ASN A 64 -0.46 17.04 -10.07
CA ASN A 64 -0.05 17.96 -8.98
C ASN A 64 -1.23 18.60 -8.22
N LYS A 65 -2.45 18.07 -8.37
CA LYS A 65 -3.63 18.55 -7.66
C LYS A 65 -3.82 17.70 -6.41
N HIS A 66 -3.81 18.34 -5.25
CA HIS A 66 -4.18 17.66 -4.01
C HIS A 66 -5.60 17.08 -4.16
N TRP A 67 -5.83 15.86 -3.71
CA TRP A 67 -7.14 15.21 -3.72
C TRP A 67 -8.24 16.08 -3.07
N MET A 68 -7.89 16.93 -2.10
CA MET A 68 -8.80 17.91 -1.49
C MET A 68 -9.36 18.97 -2.47
N GLN A 69 -8.66 19.22 -3.58
CA GLN A 69 -9.07 20.16 -4.62
C GLN A 69 -9.91 19.50 -5.72
N GLN A 70 -10.00 18.17 -5.71
CA GLN A 70 -10.82 17.43 -6.65
C GLN A 70 -12.29 17.48 -6.21
N ARG A 71 -13.20 17.49 -7.18
CA ARG A 71 -14.64 17.48 -6.92
C ARG A 71 -15.01 16.15 -6.25
N VAL A 72 -15.61 16.21 -5.06
CA VAL A 72 -16.13 15.01 -4.38
C VAL A 72 -17.29 14.44 -5.19
N ALA A 73 -17.11 13.23 -5.72
CA ALA A 73 -18.17 12.46 -6.36
C ALA A 73 -18.76 11.48 -5.32
N PRO A 74 -20.08 11.52 -5.03
CA PRO A 74 -20.68 10.58 -4.11
C PRO A 74 -20.61 9.15 -4.67
N ASN A 75 -20.19 8.20 -3.84
CA ASN A 75 -20.22 6.78 -4.19
C ASN A 75 -21.67 6.36 -4.43
N LYS A 76 -21.94 5.77 -5.58
CA LYS A 76 -23.22 5.13 -5.87
C LYS A 76 -23.15 3.69 -5.36
N ILE A 77 -24.15 3.28 -4.57
CA ILE A 77 -24.33 1.88 -4.22
C ILE A 77 -24.80 1.19 -5.50
N ILE A 78 -24.12 0.12 -5.90
CA ILE A 78 -24.58 -0.74 -6.99
C ILE A 78 -25.53 -1.72 -6.32
N GLU A 79 -26.82 -1.68 -6.68
CA GLU A 79 -27.82 -2.69 -6.32
C GLU A 79 -27.59 -4.00 -7.09
#